data_AF-A0A526Q1C6-F1
#
_entry.id   AF-A0A526Q1C6-F1
#
_cell.length_a   1.000
_cell.length_b   1.000
_cell.length_c   1.000
_cell.angle_alpha   90.00
_cell.angle_beta   90.00
_cell.angle_gamma   90.00
#
_symmetry.space_group_name_H-M   'P 1'
#
loop_
_entity.id
_entity.type
_entity.pdbx_description
1 polymer ?
#
loop_
_entity_poly.entity_id
_entity_poly.type
_entity_poly.pdbx_seq_one_letter_code
_entity_poly.pdbx_strand_id
1 'polypeptide(L)' 'MPTLYALKPAFQARLRPLADRLASAGVTANQITLLGAGLSVATGVVVAAFAAHPAVFLLMPVALFT' A
#
# COMPACT_ATOMS: atom_id res chain seq x y z
N MET A 1 11.01 2.30 -26.72
CA MET A 1 9.81 3.10 -26.39
C MET A 1 9.04 2.35 -25.31
N PRO A 2 8.95 2.86 -24.06
CA PRO A 2 8.13 2.21 -23.05
C PRO A 2 6.67 2.41 -23.45
N THR A 3 6.03 1.35 -23.95
CA THR A 3 4.61 1.35 -24.22
C THR A 3 3.87 0.83 -22.98
N LEU A 4 2.59 1.15 -22.86
CA LEU A 4 1.72 0.63 -21.79
C LEU A 4 1.76 -0.91 -21.70
N TYR A 5 1.96 -1.57 -22.85
CA TYR A 5 2.15 -3.03 -22.95
C TYR A 5 3.46 -3.54 -22.35
N ALA A 6 4.50 -2.71 -22.25
CA ALA A 6 5.76 -3.06 -21.62
C ALA A 6 5.75 -2.78 -20.10
N LEU A 7 5.01 -1.77 -19.64
CA LEU A 7 4.91 -1.44 -18.21
C LEU A 7 4.17 -2.53 -17.42
N LYS A 8 3.06 -3.05 -17.96
CA LYS A 8 2.25 -4.09 -17.29
C LYS A 8 3.08 -5.34 -16.93
N PRO A 9 3.79 -6.01 -17.86
CA PRO A 9 4.59 -7.19 -17.53
C PRO A 9 5.80 -6.85 -16.66
N ALA A 10 6.43 -5.68 -16.82
CA ALA A 10 7.55 -5.28 -15.97
C ALA A 10 7.14 -5.06 -14.50
N PHE A 11 6.00 -4.43 -14.28
CA PHE A 11 5.43 -4.23 -12.95
C PHE A 11 4.97 -5.55 -12.33
N GLN A 12 4.27 -6.39 -13.10
CA GLN A 12 3.87 -7.72 -12.66
C GLN A 12 5.08 -8.59 -12.32
N ALA A 13 6.16 -8.57 -13.10
CA ALA A 13 7.38 -9.33 -12.83
C ALA A 13 8.04 -8.95 -11.50
N ARG A 14 7.90 -7.69 -11.07
CA ARG A 14 8.38 -7.22 -9.76
C ARG A 14 7.49 -7.65 -8.60
N LEU A 15 6.16 -7.64 -8.80
CA LEU A 15 5.19 -7.98 -7.75
C LEU A 15 4.98 -9.49 -7.58
N ARG A 16 5.06 -10.27 -8.67
CA ARG A 16 4.82 -11.71 -8.68
C ARG A 16 5.59 -12.47 -7.60
N PRO A 17 6.92 -12.32 -7.44
CA PRO A 17 7.64 -13.06 -6.41
C PRO A 17 7.22 -12.69 -4.99
N LEU A 18 6.79 -11.45 -4.73
CA LEU A 18 6.27 -11.06 -3.42
C LEU A 18 4.88 -11.64 -3.17
N ALA A 19 4.00 -11.57 -4.17
CA ALA A 19 2.66 -12.14 -4.10
C ALA A 19 2.71 -13.67 -3.93
N ASP A 20 3.62 -14.35 -4.64
CA ASP A 20 3.80 -15.80 -4.54
C ASP A 20 4.31 -16.20 -3.15
N ARG A 21 5.22 -15.42 -2.54
CA ARG A 21 5.68 -15.64 -1.17
C ARG A 21 4.55 -15.47 -0.15
N LEU A 22 3.75 -14.42 -0.28
CA LEU A 22 2.59 -14.18 0.58
C LEU A 22 1.54 -15.30 0.43
N ALA A 23 1.23 -15.68 -0.80
CA ALA A 23 0.31 -16.78 -1.09
C ALA A 23 0.82 -18.12 -0.53
N SER A 24 2.13 -18.40 -0.62
CA SER A 24 2.75 -19.60 -0.04
C SER A 24 2.69 -19.62 1.50
N ALA A 25 2.64 -18.45 2.14
CA ALA A 25 2.43 -18.29 3.57
C ALA A 25 0.93 -18.36 3.97
N GLY A 26 0.02 -18.66 3.03
CA GLY A 26 -1.41 -18.71 3.27
C GLY A 26 -2.10 -17.34 3.34
N VAL A 27 -1.39 -16.25 3.01
CA VAL A 27 -1.96 -14.91 2.97
C VAL A 27 -2.85 -14.76 1.73
N THR A 28 -4.09 -14.35 1.95
CA THR A 28 -5.07 -14.10 0.89
C THR A 28 -5.00 -12.65 0.42
N ALA A 29 -5.41 -12.41 -0.84
CA ALA A 29 -5.51 -11.05 -1.38
C ALA A 29 -6.44 -10.16 -0.52
N ASN A 30 -7.54 -10.72 0.01
CA ASN A 30 -8.47 -10.00 0.87
C ASN A 30 -7.84 -9.51 2.16
N GLN A 31 -6.93 -10.29 2.77
CA GLN A 31 -6.21 -9.87 3.97
C GLN A 31 -5.31 -8.66 3.68
N ILE A 32 -4.61 -8.65 2.54
CA ILE A 32 -3.76 -7.52 2.14
C ILE A 32 -4.62 -6.28 1.92
N THR A 33 -5.75 -6.42 1.22
CA THR A 33 -6.69 -5.31 0.99
C THR A 33 -7.24 -4.75 2.32
N LEU A 34 -7.66 -5.62 3.23
CA LEU A 34 -8.19 -5.20 4.53
C LEU A 34 -7.11 -4.57 5.42
N LEU A 35 -5.87 -5.06 5.37
CA LEU A 35 -4.74 -4.43 6.04
C LEU A 35 -4.48 -3.02 5.51
N GLY A 36 -4.46 -2.83 4.19
CA GLY A 36 -4.32 -1.51 3.57
C GLY A 36 -5.46 -0.57 3.95
N ALA A 37 -6.70 -1.07 3.94
CA ALA A 37 -7.86 -0.30 4.39
C ALA A 37 -7.76 0.09 5.87
N GLY A 38 -7.35 -0.84 6.72
CA GLY A 38 -7.13 -0.59 8.15
C GLY A 38 -6.04 0.45 8.41
N LEU A 39 -4.91 0.36 7.70
CA LEU A 39 -3.83 1.35 7.77
C LEU A 39 -4.28 2.74 7.29
N SER A 40 -5.09 2.81 6.24
CA SER A 40 -5.66 4.06 5.74
C SER A 40 -6.57 4.72 6.77
N VAL A 41 -7.49 3.96 7.37
CA VAL A 41 -8.37 4.45 8.43
C VAL A 41 -7.57 4.87 9.67
N ALA A 42 -6.60 4.06 10.11
CA ALA A 42 -5.76 4.38 11.25
C ALA A 42 -4.98 5.69 11.03
N THR A 43 -4.41 5.87 9.83
CA THR A 43 -3.73 7.13 9.46
C THR A 43 -4.69 8.31 9.51
N GLY A 44 -5.90 8.17 8.96
CA GLY A 44 -6.93 9.21 9.02
C GLY A 44 -7.31 9.58 10.46
N VAL A 45 -7.44 8.60 11.34
CA VAL A 45 -7.74 8.82 12.77
C VAL A 45 -6.60 9.57 13.45
N VAL A 46 -5.35 9.19 13.20
CA VAL A 46 -4.18 9.88 13.78
C VAL A 46 -4.11 11.34 13.30
N VAL A 47 -4.30 11.57 12.00
CA VAL A 47 -4.33 12.93 11.43
C VAL A 47 -5.46 13.75 12.04
N ALA A 48 -6.66 13.18 12.20
CA ALA A 48 -7.80 13.87 12.81
C ALA A 48 -7.55 14.19 14.29
N ALA A 49 -7.01 13.25 15.06
CA ALA A 49 -6.76 13.42 16.49
C ALA A 49 -5.65 14.43 16.80
N PHE A 50 -4.63 14.54 15.94
CA PHE A 50 -3.48 15.42 16.13
C PHE A 50 -3.40 16.54 15.09
N ALA A 51 -4.54 16.99 14.56
CA ALA A 51 -4.61 18.03 13.52
C ALA A 51 -3.93 19.36 13.89
N ALA A 52 -3.77 19.64 15.20
CA ALA A 52 -3.03 20.81 15.70
C ALA A 52 -1.51 20.74 15.45
N HIS A 53 -0.97 19.55 15.11
CA HIS A 53 0.45 19.34 14.84
C HIS A 53 0.68 19.15 13.33
N PRO A 54 1.20 20.17 12.62
CA PRO A 54 1.35 20.11 11.15
C PRO A 54 2.27 18.98 10.68
N ALA A 55 3.20 18.52 11.53
CA ALA A 55 4.07 17.37 11.24
C ALA A 55 3.29 16.06 11.01
N VAL A 56 2.08 15.92 11.55
CA VAL A 56 1.25 14.71 11.41
C VAL A 56 0.77 14.52 9.98
N PHE A 57 0.66 15.60 9.19
CA PHE A 57 0.35 15.51 7.76
C PHE A 57 1.48 14.88 6.93
N LEU A 58 2.71 14.77 7.46
CA LEU A 58 3.78 14.00 6.82
C LEU A 58 3.51 12.48 6.82
N LEU A 59 2.55 12.00 7.63
CA LEU A 59 2.09 10.62 7.55
C LEU A 59 1.28 10.33 6.28
N MET A 60 0.68 11.35 5.65
CA MET A 60 -0.11 11.18 4.43
C MET A 60 0.70 10.62 3.25
N PRO A 61 1.87 11.18 2.87
CA PRO A 61 2.67 10.59 1.79
C PRO A 61 3.20 9.21 2.16
N VAL A 62 3.52 8.96 3.43
CA VAL A 62 3.95 7.63 3.88
C VAL A 62 2.82 6.63 3.64
N ALA A 63 1.62 6.88 4.17
CA ALA A 63 0.48 5.98 4.01
C ALA A 63 0.00 5.80 2.55
N LEU A 64 0.22 6.79 1.68
CA LEU A 64 -0.20 6.71 0.27
C LEU A 64 0.79 5.91 -0.60
N PHE A 65 2.06 5.88 -0.23
CA PHE A 65 3.14 5.26 -1.02
C PHE A 65 3.76 4.01 -0.37
N THR A 66 3.29 3.60 0.81
CA THR A 66 3.57 2.28 1.42
C THR A 66 2.68 1.19 0.86
#